data_AF-A0A2E0LGL4-F1
#
_entry.id   AF-A0A2E0LGL4-F1
#
_cell.length_a   1.000
_cell.length_b   1.000
_cell.length_c   1.000
_cell.angle_alpha   90.00
_cell.angle_beta   90.00
_cell.angle_gamma   90.00
#
_symmetry.space_group_name_H-M   'P 1'
#
loop_
_entity.id
_entity.type
_entity.pdbx_description
1 polymer ?
#
loop_
_entity_poly.entity_id
_entity_poly.type
_entity_poly.pdbx_seq_one_letter_code
_entity_poly.pdbx_strand_id
1 'polypeptide(L)'
;RAGLPRESLEQLGRPQDAGPAAPPERPQPAAPELRRARAAPQRGSRPPLAQHLLALLLHDPGIGEPLAEDIARLQADNPDLELLHKVHRVLLDNPGYSLVHLLSYWHGMHGAGERDLLARIAASDLLHATPSAHRDRLAEARGILARLHQAQERERPPGARLRALLARAELAAEDRARVRALILELSRSDPKDPLIQEAKQRVADGVQ
;
A
#
# COMPACT_ATOMS: atom_id res chain seq x y z
N ARG A 1 50.14 30.96 54.91
CA ARG A 1 49.48 31.52 56.12
C ARG A 1 48.87 32.85 55.71
N ALA A 2 47.56 33.02 55.93
CA ALA A 2 46.72 34.24 55.74
C ALA A 2 46.58 34.78 54.29
N GLY A 3 45.44 35.18 53.74
CA GLY A 3 44.08 35.31 54.26
C GLY A 3 43.52 36.75 54.12
N LEU A 4 42.79 37.01 53.01
CA LEU A 4 41.72 38.04 52.80
C LEU A 4 42.10 39.53 52.84
N PRO A 5 41.31 40.51 52.29
CA PRO A 5 39.85 40.49 52.01
C PRO A 5 39.42 41.04 50.61
N ARG A 6 38.28 40.62 50.02
CA ARG A 6 36.92 41.20 50.09
C ARG A 6 36.85 42.72 50.32
N GLU A 7 36.12 43.39 49.44
CA GLU A 7 35.68 44.80 49.48
C GLU A 7 36.60 45.82 48.78
N SER A 8 36.32 46.04 47.49
CA SER A 8 36.56 47.34 46.86
C SER A 8 35.58 47.53 45.70
N LEU A 9 34.80 48.60 45.84
CA LEU A 9 34.05 49.34 44.82
C LEU A 9 32.67 48.76 44.48
N GLU A 10 31.73 48.85 45.43
CA GLU A 10 30.72 49.93 45.37
C GLU A 10 31.27 51.22 44.74
N GLN A 11 30.77 51.57 43.55
CA GLN A 11 30.30 52.91 43.20
C GLN A 11 30.08 52.99 41.69
N LEU A 12 28.81 52.98 41.27
CA LEU A 12 28.15 54.11 40.57
C LEU A 12 26.87 53.64 39.86
N GLY A 13 25.73 54.05 40.43
CA GLY A 13 24.58 54.52 39.66
C GLY A 13 23.68 53.48 38.97
N ARG A 14 22.60 53.11 39.64
CA ARG A 14 21.27 52.94 39.00
C ARG A 14 20.45 54.23 39.26
N PRO A 15 19.32 54.51 38.59
CA PRO A 15 18.59 53.74 37.55
C PRO A 15 18.14 54.59 36.34
N GLN A 16 17.67 53.95 35.26
CA GLN A 16 16.50 54.44 34.51
C GLN A 16 15.90 53.34 33.61
N ASP A 17 14.57 53.24 33.70
CA ASP A 17 13.65 52.41 32.93
C ASP A 17 13.80 52.54 31.41
N ALA A 18 13.85 51.40 30.71
CA ALA A 18 13.25 51.22 29.39
C ALA A 18 13.20 49.72 29.07
N GLY A 19 12.01 49.23 28.71
CA GLY A 19 11.70 47.81 28.50
C GLY A 19 12.57 47.09 27.46
N PRO A 20 12.47 45.74 27.41
CA PRO A 20 13.31 44.93 26.53
C PRO A 20 12.96 45.18 25.06
N ALA A 21 13.80 45.97 24.40
CA ALA A 21 13.87 46.08 22.95
C ALA A 21 14.50 44.80 22.37
N ALA A 22 13.76 44.14 21.48
CA ALA A 22 14.21 42.99 20.72
C ALA A 22 15.37 43.34 19.77
N PRO A 23 16.37 42.45 19.58
CA PRO A 23 17.31 42.55 18.46
C PRO A 23 16.66 42.13 17.13
N PRO A 24 17.10 42.71 15.99
CA PRO A 24 16.35 42.75 14.74
C PRO A 24 16.32 41.42 13.96
N GLU A 25 15.12 41.07 13.52
CA GLU A 25 14.85 40.02 12.54
C GLU A 25 15.53 40.35 11.20
N ARG A 26 16.36 39.43 10.71
CA ARG A 26 16.77 39.44 9.30
C ARG A 26 15.53 39.02 8.49
N PRO A 27 15.16 39.72 7.41
CA PRO A 27 14.09 39.27 6.54
C PRO A 27 14.56 38.00 5.81
N GLN A 28 14.09 36.83 6.27
CA GLN A 28 14.17 35.60 5.49
C GLN A 28 13.19 35.73 4.31
N PRO A 29 13.64 35.53 3.07
CA PRO A 29 12.73 35.56 1.93
C PRO A 29 11.70 34.45 2.07
N ALA A 30 10.42 34.84 1.98
CA ALA A 30 9.29 33.95 1.91
C ALA A 30 9.47 32.96 0.75
N ALA A 31 9.79 31.71 1.07
CA ALA A 31 9.62 30.60 0.14
C ALA A 31 8.14 30.21 0.15
N PRO A 32 7.42 30.32 -0.99
CA PRO A 32 6.04 29.91 -1.06
C PRO A 32 5.95 28.37 -1.16
N GLU A 33 4.93 27.81 -0.49
CA GLU A 33 4.21 26.64 -0.98
C GLU A 33 4.95 25.29 -1.04
N LEU A 34 5.38 24.77 0.11
CA LEU A 34 5.46 23.30 0.32
C LEU A 34 4.62 22.84 1.52
N ARG A 35 3.59 23.62 1.86
CA ARG A 35 2.40 23.13 2.59
C ARG A 35 1.41 22.51 1.60
N ARG A 36 1.84 21.55 0.78
CA ARG A 36 0.87 20.60 0.22
C ARG A 36 0.46 19.67 1.34
N ALA A 37 -0.66 20.04 1.95
CA ALA A 37 -1.57 19.22 2.73
C ALA A 37 -1.07 17.79 3.00
N ARG A 38 -0.24 17.63 4.03
CA ARG A 38 -0.06 16.33 4.66
C ARG A 38 -1.35 16.10 5.44
N ALA A 39 -2.33 15.50 4.76
CA ALA A 39 -3.55 15.05 5.39
C ALA A 39 -3.15 14.26 6.64
N ALA A 40 -3.61 14.73 7.80
CA ALA A 40 -3.46 14.01 9.05
C ALA A 40 -3.97 12.57 8.85
N PRO A 41 -3.33 11.55 9.47
CA PRO A 41 -3.79 10.18 9.33
C PRO A 41 -5.23 10.10 9.83
N GLN A 42 -6.17 9.87 8.91
CA GLN A 42 -7.55 9.64 9.26
C GLN A 42 -7.59 8.37 10.11
N ARG A 43 -7.88 8.52 11.40
CA ARG A 43 -8.18 7.40 12.30
C ARG A 43 -9.30 6.59 11.65
N GLY A 44 -8.96 5.40 11.15
CA GLY A 44 -9.93 4.44 10.60
C GLY A 44 -9.72 4.01 9.15
N SER A 45 -8.77 4.55 8.38
CA SER A 45 -8.48 3.96 7.06
C SER A 45 -7.72 2.64 7.26
N ARG A 46 -8.42 1.51 7.12
CA ARG A 46 -7.79 0.21 6.93
C ARG A 46 -6.68 0.38 5.87
N PRO A 47 -5.48 -0.18 6.08
CA PRO A 47 -4.42 -0.07 5.08
C PRO A 47 -4.89 -0.54 3.71
N PRO A 48 -4.30 -0.01 2.62
CA PRO A 48 -4.44 -0.60 1.30
C PRO A 48 -4.07 -2.08 1.35
N LEU A 49 -4.89 -2.94 0.75
CA LEU A 49 -4.72 -4.40 0.80
C LEU A 49 -3.33 -4.85 0.34
N ALA A 50 -2.75 -4.19 -0.66
CA ALA A 50 -1.39 -4.45 -1.15
C ALA A 50 -0.31 -4.19 -0.09
N GLN A 51 -0.40 -3.09 0.67
CA GLN A 51 0.55 -2.79 1.74
C GLN A 51 0.43 -3.77 2.91
N HIS A 52 -0.78 -4.26 3.20
CA HIS A 52 -0.96 -5.31 4.19
C HIS A 52 -0.31 -6.62 3.73
N LEU A 53 -0.53 -7.04 2.48
CA LEU A 53 0.15 -8.21 1.94
C LEU A 53 1.67 -8.06 1.97
N LEU A 54 2.18 -6.86 1.64
CA LEU A 54 3.59 -6.56 1.75
C LEU A 54 4.09 -6.70 3.20
N ALA A 55 3.37 -6.14 4.18
CA ALA A 55 3.73 -6.28 5.59
C ALA A 55 3.80 -7.76 6.01
N LEU A 56 2.84 -8.60 5.59
CA LEU A 56 2.88 -10.04 5.86
C LEU A 56 4.12 -10.71 5.28
N LEU A 57 4.48 -10.41 4.02
CA LEU A 57 5.68 -10.95 3.37
C LEU A 57 6.98 -10.46 4.03
N LEU A 58 7.02 -9.21 4.49
CA LEU A 58 8.17 -8.63 5.17
C LEU A 58 8.44 -9.30 6.53
N HIS A 59 7.37 -9.70 7.24
CA HIS A 59 7.46 -10.37 8.55
C HIS A 59 7.61 -11.88 8.46
N ASP A 60 7.10 -12.50 7.40
CA ASP A 60 7.24 -13.93 7.13
C ASP A 60 7.57 -14.19 5.67
N PRO A 61 8.84 -14.00 5.26
CA PRO A 61 9.26 -14.22 3.88
C PRO A 61 8.96 -15.63 3.33
N GLY A 62 8.81 -16.62 4.22
CA GLY A 62 8.50 -18.00 3.87
C GLY A 62 7.12 -18.20 3.25
N ILE A 63 6.16 -17.27 3.45
CA ILE A 63 4.85 -17.35 2.76
C ILE A 63 4.93 -16.93 1.30
N GLY A 64 6.04 -16.34 0.84
CA GLY A 64 6.19 -15.84 -0.52
C GLY A 64 6.16 -16.93 -1.58
N GLU A 65 6.84 -18.06 -1.35
CA GLU A 65 6.87 -19.18 -2.30
C GLU A 65 5.48 -19.82 -2.51
N PRO A 66 4.72 -20.20 -1.44
CA PRO A 66 3.37 -20.73 -1.58
C PRO A 66 2.36 -19.80 -2.28
N LEU A 67 2.65 -18.50 -2.37
CA LEU A 67 1.78 -17.50 -2.98
C LEU A 67 2.26 -17.05 -4.36
N ALA A 68 3.33 -17.67 -4.88
CA ALA A 68 4.04 -17.11 -6.03
C ALA A 68 3.17 -16.98 -7.29
N GLU A 69 2.40 -18.02 -7.59
CA GLU A 69 1.50 -18.02 -8.74
C GLU A 69 0.37 -16.99 -8.60
N ASP A 70 -0.20 -16.86 -7.40
CA ASP A 70 -1.26 -15.90 -7.12
C ASP A 70 -0.78 -14.46 -7.20
N ILE A 71 0.42 -14.17 -6.68
CA ILE A 71 1.04 -12.85 -6.77
C ILE A 71 1.39 -12.56 -8.23
N ALA A 72 1.96 -13.51 -8.98
CA ALA A 72 2.30 -13.32 -10.39
C ALA A 72 1.09 -13.01 -11.29
N ARG A 73 -0.11 -13.47 -10.92
CA ARG A 73 -1.35 -13.16 -11.64
C ARG A 73 -1.89 -11.75 -11.40
N LEU A 74 -1.47 -11.07 -10.33
CA LEU A 74 -1.91 -9.69 -10.08
C LEU A 74 -1.33 -8.76 -11.15
N GLN A 75 -2.13 -7.78 -11.58
CA GLN A 75 -1.62 -6.72 -12.45
C GLN A 75 -0.91 -5.66 -11.62
N ALA A 76 0.26 -5.22 -12.05
CA ALA A 76 1.00 -4.12 -11.41
C ALA A 76 0.45 -2.76 -11.90
N ASP A 77 -0.80 -2.47 -11.57
CA ASP A 77 -1.55 -1.28 -12.04
C ASP A 77 -1.37 -0.04 -11.15
N ASN A 78 -0.72 -0.20 -10.00
CA ASN A 78 -0.50 0.85 -9.01
C ASN A 78 0.85 0.63 -8.29
N PRO A 79 1.43 1.69 -7.69
CA PRO A 79 2.78 1.61 -7.12
C PRO A 79 2.93 0.62 -5.96
N ASP A 80 1.86 0.35 -5.19
CA ASP A 80 1.92 -0.62 -4.09
C ASP A 80 2.00 -2.05 -4.64
N LEU A 81 1.27 -2.37 -5.72
CA LEU A 81 1.35 -3.67 -6.39
C LEU A 81 2.68 -3.84 -7.14
N GLU A 82 3.20 -2.80 -7.78
CA GLU A 82 4.55 -2.84 -8.35
C GLU A 82 5.62 -3.15 -7.28
N LEU A 83 5.52 -2.50 -6.12
CA LEU A 83 6.43 -2.75 -4.99
C LEU A 83 6.28 -4.19 -4.48
N LEU A 84 5.05 -4.69 -4.37
CA LEU A 84 4.76 -6.08 -4.01
C LEU A 84 5.47 -7.06 -4.95
N HIS A 85 5.35 -6.89 -6.26
CA HIS A 85 6.01 -7.77 -7.23
C HIS A 85 7.53 -7.71 -7.12
N LYS A 86 8.11 -6.51 -6.96
CA LYS A 86 9.57 -6.35 -6.81
C LYS A 86 10.08 -7.05 -5.55
N VAL A 87 9.42 -6.82 -4.40
CA VAL A 87 9.80 -7.45 -3.13
C VAL A 87 9.65 -8.97 -3.21
N HIS A 88 8.51 -9.45 -3.71
CA HIS A 88 8.24 -10.87 -3.83
C HIS A 88 9.27 -11.58 -4.72
N ARG A 89 9.65 -10.97 -5.85
CA ARG A 89 10.72 -11.48 -6.71
C ARG A 89 12.05 -11.62 -5.96
N VAL A 90 12.46 -10.61 -5.20
CA VAL A 90 13.71 -10.67 -4.41
C VAL A 90 13.67 -11.81 -3.39
N LEU A 91 12.52 -12.05 -2.76
CA LEU A 91 12.33 -13.14 -1.81
C LEU A 91 12.36 -14.52 -2.48
N LEU A 92 11.84 -14.66 -3.70
CA LEU A 92 11.95 -15.90 -4.48
C LEU A 92 13.38 -16.17 -4.92
N ASP A 93 14.09 -15.13 -5.38
CA ASP A 93 15.48 -15.25 -5.84
C ASP A 93 16.43 -15.52 -4.66
N ASN A 94 16.02 -15.20 -3.43
CA ASN A 94 16.84 -15.33 -2.22
C ASN A 94 16.07 -16.00 -1.07
N PRO A 95 15.80 -17.31 -1.16
CA PRO A 95 15.10 -18.03 -0.11
C PRO A 95 15.87 -17.93 1.22
N GLY A 96 15.18 -17.56 2.30
CA GLY A 96 15.78 -17.37 3.62
C GLY A 96 16.23 -15.94 3.93
N TYR A 97 16.00 -14.98 3.04
CA TYR A 97 16.12 -13.57 3.41
C TYR A 97 15.21 -13.24 4.60
N SER A 98 15.78 -12.56 5.60
CA SER A 98 15.04 -11.97 6.71
C SER A 98 14.67 -10.53 6.33
N LEU A 99 13.80 -9.89 7.12
CA LEU A 99 13.50 -8.47 6.97
C LEU A 99 14.77 -7.61 6.92
N VAL A 100 15.76 -7.90 7.77
CA VAL A 100 17.03 -7.14 7.81
C VAL A 100 17.84 -7.32 6.53
N HIS A 101 17.93 -8.55 6.02
CA HIS A 101 18.58 -8.83 4.73
C HIS A 101 17.90 -8.07 3.60
N LEU A 102 16.58 -8.13 3.56
CA LEU A 102 15.79 -7.46 2.52
C LEU A 102 15.95 -5.93 2.60
N LEU A 103 15.85 -5.31 3.78
CA LEU A 103 16.03 -3.86 3.91
C LEU A 103 17.44 -3.41 3.51
N SER A 104 18.46 -4.22 3.80
CA SER A 104 19.85 -3.93 3.43
C SER A 104 20.06 -4.03 1.93
N TYR A 105 19.54 -5.09 1.30
CA TYR A 105 19.50 -5.24 -0.15
C TYR A 105 18.77 -4.07 -0.81
N TRP A 106 17.59 -3.71 -0.27
CA TRP A 106 16.76 -2.64 -0.82
C TRP A 106 17.47 -1.30 -0.75
N HIS A 107 18.17 -1.02 0.35
CA HIS A 107 18.98 0.20 0.46
C HIS A 107 20.04 0.31 -0.63
N GLY A 108 20.77 -0.78 -0.90
CA GLY A 108 21.82 -0.81 -1.91
C GLY A 108 21.30 -0.65 -3.34
N MET A 109 20.13 -1.21 -3.64
CA MET A 109 19.56 -1.21 -5.00
C MET A 109 18.65 -0.01 -5.30
N HIS A 110 17.91 0.46 -4.30
CA HIS A 110 16.82 1.45 -4.46
C HIS A 110 17.05 2.74 -3.66
N GLY A 111 18.06 2.77 -2.78
CA GLY A 111 18.39 3.93 -1.94
C GLY A 111 17.60 4.03 -0.64
N ALA A 112 17.94 5.05 0.16
CA ALA A 112 17.38 5.26 1.50
C ALA A 112 15.86 5.47 1.50
N GLY A 113 15.32 6.24 0.55
CA GLY A 113 13.89 6.57 0.52
C GLY A 113 12.98 5.36 0.37
N GLU A 114 13.29 4.45 -0.56
CA GLU A 114 12.50 3.22 -0.75
C GLU A 114 12.72 2.23 0.41
N ARG A 115 13.92 2.17 0.98
CA ARG A 115 14.19 1.36 2.18
C ARG A 115 13.35 1.84 3.36
N ASP A 116 13.24 3.15 3.56
CA ASP A 116 12.44 3.71 4.66
C ASP A 116 10.94 3.50 4.44
N LEU A 117 10.48 3.49 3.18
CA LEU A 117 9.12 3.07 2.85
C LEU A 117 8.86 1.62 3.28
N LEU A 118 9.73 0.67 2.91
CA LEU A 118 9.59 -0.73 3.34
C LEU A 118 9.66 -0.89 4.85
N ALA A 119 10.58 -0.19 5.51
CA ALA A 119 10.70 -0.23 6.97
C ALA A 119 9.42 0.28 7.64
N ARG A 120 8.80 1.35 7.10
CA ARG A 120 7.52 1.86 7.60
C ARG A 120 6.37 0.88 7.39
N ILE A 121 6.31 0.20 6.24
CA ILE A 121 5.30 -0.83 5.98
C ILE A 121 5.48 -2.01 6.93
N ALA A 122 6.71 -2.48 7.14
CA ALA A 122 6.99 -3.52 8.12
C ALA A 122 6.65 -3.09 9.56
N ALA A 123 6.94 -1.84 9.94
CA ALA A 123 6.64 -1.32 11.28
C ALA A 123 5.17 -0.96 11.49
N SER A 124 4.32 -1.14 10.49
CA SER A 124 2.91 -0.75 10.57
C SER A 124 2.14 -1.62 11.57
N ASP A 125 1.16 -1.03 12.24
CA ASP A 125 0.35 -1.73 13.24
C ASP A 125 -0.58 -2.82 12.66
N LEU A 126 -0.44 -3.12 11.38
CA LEU A 126 -1.31 -4.03 10.64
C LEU A 126 -1.26 -5.46 11.15
N LEU A 127 -0.15 -5.83 11.78
CA LEU A 127 0.09 -7.17 12.33
C LEU A 127 -0.15 -7.26 13.84
N HIS A 128 -0.67 -6.22 14.50
CA HIS A 128 -0.73 -6.16 15.97
C HIS A 128 -1.76 -7.08 16.63
N ALA A 129 -2.48 -7.91 15.86
CA ALA A 129 -3.34 -8.94 16.41
C ALA A 129 -2.54 -10.20 16.76
N THR A 130 -1.68 -10.14 17.80
CA THR A 130 -0.93 -11.28 18.36
C THR A 130 0.14 -11.83 17.39
N PRO A 131 1.24 -12.47 17.85
CA PRO A 131 2.11 -13.22 16.94
C PRO A 131 1.31 -14.32 16.23
N SER A 132 0.84 -14.02 15.02
CA SER A 132 0.12 -14.98 14.18
C SER A 132 1.11 -16.05 13.75
N ALA A 133 0.72 -17.33 13.84
CA ALA A 133 1.55 -18.42 13.36
C ALA A 133 1.71 -18.30 11.83
N HIS A 134 2.77 -18.90 11.27
CA HIS A 134 3.00 -18.94 9.82
C HIS A 134 1.75 -19.33 9.02
N ARG A 135 1.01 -20.33 9.50
CA ARG A 135 -0.24 -20.80 8.89
C ARG A 135 -1.33 -19.73 8.85
N ASP A 136 -1.45 -18.93 9.90
CA ASP A 136 -2.46 -17.88 10.00
C ASP A 136 -2.13 -16.72 9.05
N ARG A 137 -0.84 -16.34 8.99
CA ARG A 137 -0.34 -15.33 8.04
C ARG A 137 -0.56 -15.74 6.59
N LEU A 138 -0.29 -17.01 6.27
CA LEU A 138 -0.53 -17.54 4.93
C LEU A 138 -2.03 -17.53 4.57
N ALA A 139 -2.90 -17.91 5.51
CA ALA A 139 -4.35 -17.87 5.29
C ALA A 139 -4.85 -16.43 5.09
N GLU A 140 -4.35 -15.49 5.89
CA GLU A 140 -4.66 -14.07 5.77
C GLU A 140 -4.18 -13.50 4.43
N ALA A 141 -2.93 -13.80 4.04
CA ALA A 141 -2.37 -13.39 2.76
C ALA A 141 -3.19 -13.91 1.58
N ARG A 142 -3.62 -15.18 1.61
CA ARG A 142 -4.55 -15.74 0.61
C ARG A 142 -5.87 -15.00 0.56
N GLY A 143 -6.45 -14.67 1.71
CA GLY A 143 -7.68 -13.87 1.80
C GLY A 143 -7.51 -12.43 1.27
N ILE A 144 -6.33 -11.83 1.42
CA ILE A 144 -6.00 -10.54 0.83
C ILE A 144 -5.86 -10.67 -0.69
N LEU A 145 -5.13 -11.68 -1.18
CA LEU A 145 -4.96 -11.95 -2.60
C LEU A 145 -6.29 -12.17 -3.32
N ALA A 146 -7.19 -12.98 -2.74
CA ALA A 146 -8.52 -13.20 -3.29
C ALA A 146 -9.30 -11.88 -3.47
N ARG A 147 -9.20 -10.96 -2.51
CA ARG A 147 -9.84 -9.64 -2.59
C ARG A 147 -9.19 -8.73 -3.63
N LEU A 148 -7.87 -8.76 -3.76
CA LEU A 148 -7.15 -8.01 -4.79
C LEU A 148 -7.52 -8.50 -6.19
N HIS A 149 -7.51 -9.81 -6.43
CA HIS A 149 -7.96 -10.42 -7.68
C HIS A 149 -9.41 -10.06 -8.01
N GLN A 150 -10.30 -10.13 -7.01
CA GLN A 150 -11.70 -9.74 -7.19
C GLN A 150 -11.84 -8.25 -7.53
N ALA A 151 -11.05 -7.37 -6.92
CA ALA A 151 -11.04 -5.94 -7.23
C ALA A 151 -10.61 -5.71 -8.69
N GLN A 152 -9.48 -6.30 -9.10
CA GLN A 152 -8.99 -6.19 -10.47
C GLN A 152 -9.99 -6.74 -11.49
N GLU A 153 -10.61 -7.90 -11.22
CA GLU A 153 -11.62 -8.45 -12.11
C GLU A 153 -12.83 -7.51 -12.25
N ARG A 154 -13.25 -6.84 -11.17
CA ARG A 154 -14.36 -5.87 -11.22
C ARG A 154 -14.02 -4.61 -12.00
N GLU A 155 -12.76 -4.18 -11.99
CA GLU A 155 -12.28 -3.02 -12.74
C GLU A 155 -12.10 -3.31 -14.24
N ARG A 156 -12.03 -4.60 -14.62
CA ARG A 156 -11.99 -4.97 -16.05
C ARG A 156 -13.23 -4.46 -16.78
N PRO A 157 -13.08 -4.01 -18.05
CA PRO A 157 -14.21 -3.63 -18.87
C PRO A 157 -15.27 -4.74 -18.91
N PRO A 158 -16.57 -4.41 -18.90
CA PRO A 158 -17.64 -5.40 -18.87
C PRO A 158 -17.53 -6.44 -20.00
N GLY A 159 -17.07 -6.01 -21.18
CA GLY A 159 -16.84 -6.90 -22.33
C GLY A 159 -15.69 -7.89 -22.11
N ALA A 160 -14.62 -7.47 -21.42
CA ALA A 160 -13.52 -8.38 -21.07
C ALA A 160 -13.95 -9.41 -20.02
N ARG A 161 -14.71 -8.98 -19.00
CA ARG A 161 -15.32 -9.88 -18.01
C ARG A 161 -16.25 -10.90 -18.67
N LEU A 162 -17.08 -10.43 -19.61
CA LEU A 162 -18.04 -11.29 -20.31
C LEU A 162 -17.31 -12.31 -21.20
N ARG A 163 -16.30 -11.91 -21.97
CA ARG A 163 -15.45 -12.85 -22.74
C ARG A 163 -14.82 -13.92 -21.85
N ALA A 164 -14.31 -13.55 -20.67
CA ALA A 164 -13.71 -14.49 -19.74
C ALA A 164 -14.71 -15.54 -19.23
N LEU A 165 -15.97 -15.17 -19.03
CA LEU A 165 -17.04 -16.12 -18.68
C LEU A 165 -17.40 -17.02 -19.88
N LEU A 166 -17.51 -16.47 -21.08
CA LEU A 166 -17.87 -17.23 -22.29
C LEU A 166 -16.79 -18.24 -22.71
N ALA A 167 -15.52 -17.96 -22.40
CA ALA A 167 -14.40 -18.87 -22.63
C ALA A 167 -14.43 -20.14 -21.77
N ARG A 168 -15.31 -20.21 -20.76
CA ARG A 168 -15.48 -21.42 -19.94
C ARG A 168 -16.21 -22.51 -20.74
N ALA A 169 -15.74 -23.75 -20.58
CA ALA A 169 -16.35 -24.91 -21.23
C ALA A 169 -17.81 -25.08 -20.78
N GLU A 170 -18.06 -24.92 -19.47
CA GLU A 170 -19.38 -25.00 -18.87
C GLU A 170 -19.68 -23.74 -18.06
N LEU A 171 -20.95 -23.32 -18.11
CA LEU A 171 -21.45 -22.17 -17.36
C LEU A 171 -22.37 -22.67 -16.24
N ALA A 172 -21.88 -22.64 -15.00
CA ALA A 172 -22.69 -22.94 -13.82
C ALA A 172 -23.83 -21.91 -13.66
N ALA A 173 -24.82 -22.22 -12.80
CA ALA A 173 -25.96 -21.33 -12.57
C ALA A 173 -25.55 -19.91 -12.13
N GLU A 174 -24.51 -19.80 -11.29
CA GLU A 174 -23.95 -18.53 -10.86
C GLU A 174 -23.28 -17.77 -12.02
N ASP A 175 -22.54 -18.47 -12.87
CA ASP A 175 -21.91 -17.87 -14.05
C ASP A 175 -22.95 -17.37 -15.05
N ARG A 176 -24.04 -18.12 -15.27
CA ARG A 176 -25.16 -17.67 -16.10
C ARG A 176 -25.82 -16.40 -15.54
N ALA A 177 -25.97 -16.30 -14.22
CA ALA A 177 -26.48 -15.09 -13.58
C ALA A 177 -25.52 -13.89 -13.79
N ARG A 178 -24.21 -14.11 -13.66
CA ARG A 178 -23.17 -13.10 -13.92
C ARG A 178 -23.15 -12.66 -15.40
N VAL A 179 -23.27 -13.60 -16.35
CA VAL A 179 -23.38 -13.29 -17.78
C VAL A 179 -24.61 -12.40 -18.05
N ARG A 180 -25.78 -12.74 -17.50
CA ARG A 180 -27.00 -11.92 -17.64
C ARG A 180 -26.81 -10.51 -17.08
N ALA A 181 -26.16 -10.36 -15.93
CA ALA A 181 -25.84 -9.05 -15.35
C ALA A 181 -24.91 -8.25 -16.26
N LEU A 182 -23.85 -8.86 -16.81
CA LEU A 182 -22.91 -8.21 -17.72
C LEU A 182 -23.54 -7.83 -19.06
N ILE A 183 -24.47 -8.63 -19.59
CA ILE A 183 -25.26 -8.27 -20.77
C ILE A 183 -26.03 -6.97 -20.52
N LEU A 184 -26.70 -6.84 -19.36
CA LEU A 184 -27.43 -5.62 -19.02
C LEU A 184 -26.48 -4.43 -18.86
N GLU A 185 -25.33 -4.62 -18.23
CA GLU A 185 -24.30 -3.59 -18.06
C GLU A 185 -23.76 -3.09 -19.42
N LEU A 186 -23.41 -4.02 -20.32
CA LEU A 186 -22.96 -3.70 -21.68
C LEU A 186 -24.05 -3.04 -22.52
N SER A 187 -25.28 -3.53 -22.45
CA SER A 187 -26.40 -3.00 -23.25
C SER A 187 -26.71 -1.53 -22.95
N ARG A 188 -26.36 -1.03 -21.74
CA ARG A 188 -26.48 0.38 -21.39
C ARG A 188 -25.46 1.27 -22.11
N SER A 189 -24.30 0.70 -22.45
CA SER A 189 -23.19 1.43 -23.09
C SER A 189 -23.20 1.26 -24.60
N ASP A 190 -23.31 0.01 -25.07
CA ASP A 190 -23.45 -0.33 -26.49
C ASP A 190 -24.43 -1.50 -26.67
N PRO A 191 -25.70 -1.22 -27.03
CA PRO A 191 -26.72 -2.24 -27.20
C PRO A 191 -26.52 -3.13 -28.44
N LYS A 192 -25.64 -2.74 -29.38
CA LYS A 192 -25.38 -3.49 -30.62
C LYS A 192 -24.08 -4.29 -30.56
N ASP A 193 -23.42 -4.34 -29.41
CA ASP A 193 -22.20 -5.12 -29.24
C ASP A 193 -22.46 -6.61 -29.61
N PRO A 194 -21.75 -7.18 -30.60
CA PRO A 194 -21.95 -8.57 -31.02
C PRO A 194 -21.73 -9.56 -29.86
N LEU A 195 -20.92 -9.19 -28.86
CA LEU A 195 -20.68 -9.98 -27.66
C LEU A 195 -21.98 -10.25 -26.87
N ILE A 196 -22.95 -9.34 -26.92
CA ILE A 196 -24.25 -9.52 -26.27
C ILE A 196 -25.02 -10.68 -26.90
N GLN A 197 -25.00 -10.80 -28.23
CA GLN A 197 -25.73 -11.85 -28.94
C GLN A 197 -25.10 -13.22 -28.70
N GLU A 198 -23.77 -13.29 -28.78
CA GLU A 198 -23.00 -14.49 -28.44
C GLU A 198 -23.29 -14.95 -27.01
N ALA A 199 -23.28 -14.01 -26.05
CA ALA A 199 -23.56 -14.32 -24.65
C ALA A 199 -24.98 -14.83 -24.40
N LYS A 200 -25.98 -14.26 -25.10
CA LYS A 200 -27.37 -14.73 -25.02
C LYS A 200 -27.50 -16.16 -25.54
N GLN A 201 -26.87 -16.47 -26.67
CA GLN A 201 -26.90 -17.81 -27.26
C GLN A 201 -26.27 -18.84 -26.31
N ARG A 202 -25.08 -18.54 -25.79
CA ARG A 202 -24.37 -19.44 -24.85
C ARG A 202 -25.17 -19.73 -23.58
N VAL A 203 -25.90 -18.75 -23.04
CA VAL A 203 -26.77 -18.94 -21.87
C VAL A 203 -28.03 -19.74 -22.21
N ALA A 204 -28.54 -19.66 -23.44
CA ALA A 204 -29.69 -20.44 -23.90
C ALA A 204 -29.31 -21.92 -24.13
N ASP A 205 -28.13 -22.17 -24.71
CA ASP A 205 -27.66 -23.53 -25.03
C ASP A 205 -27.38 -24.36 -23.77
N GLY A 206 -26.94 -23.74 -22.67
CA GLY A 206 -26.65 -24.41 -21.40
C GLY A 206 -27.87 -24.72 -20.50
N VAL A 207 -29.10 -24.59 -21.03
CA VAL A 207 -30.36 -24.89 -20.33
C VAL A 207 -30.96 -26.24 -20.77
N GLN A 208 -30.39 -26.88 -21.79
CA GLN A 208 -30.75 -28.24 -22.23
C GLN A 208 -30.07 -29.31 -21.38
#